data_AF-A0A918EJ74-F1
#
_entry.id   AF-A0A918EJ74-F1
#
_cell.length_a   1.000
_cell.length_b   1.000
_cell.length_c   1.000
_cell.angle_alpha   90.00
_cell.angle_beta   90.00
_cell.angle_gamma   90.00
#
_symmetry.space_group_name_H-M   'P 1'
#
loop_
_entity.id
_entity.type
_entity.pdbx_description
1 polymer ?
#
loop_
_entity_poly.entity_id
_entity_poly.type
_entity_poly.pdbx_seq_one_letter_code
_entity_poly.pdbx_strand_id
1 'polypeptide(L)'
;MSLALLLTTATATAVGAAALYTTHGLRRQITALRTDLAAVLGAAGRAPTVPHARSADATMAEEIRAAVTEALAEERERELAEARAFWAAQEARDASDSPASLLGGATGPLGGVGDDGPYFVPRQSDFAGLEALDLDAEYDTDPLGDFTGAELPDLPGLLGGEFPEPAGAGDCPEYAEDSPELAAARRRHPSHPDFVPVQTPVVTDHERTVARLEELAAARTALTDVRPGPLGTLDVYVFEDGTTLCMTPGHRETAERLAEALREGATPFLLGGSGVSGAYALTFSCGDEENVYILADRVIASL
;
A
#
# COMPACT_ATOMS: atom_id res chain seq x y z
N MET A 1 -2.21 -43.27 49.18
CA MET A 1 -1.71 -42.19 48.30
C MET A 1 -0.53 -42.60 47.42
N SER A 2 0.40 -43.44 47.88
CA SER A 2 1.60 -43.82 47.11
C SER A 2 1.34 -44.59 45.80
N LEU A 3 0.30 -45.43 45.75
CA LEU A 3 -0.06 -46.19 44.54
C LEU A 3 -0.58 -45.30 43.39
N ALA A 4 -1.34 -44.25 43.70
CA ALA A 4 -1.83 -43.32 42.69
C ALA A 4 -0.68 -42.55 42.03
N LEU A 5 0.29 -42.09 42.83
CA LEU A 5 1.51 -41.44 42.34
C LEU A 5 2.33 -42.37 41.44
N LEU A 6 2.52 -43.64 41.83
CA LEU A 6 3.23 -44.63 41.02
C LEU A 6 2.52 -44.94 39.69
N LEU A 7 1.18 -45.00 39.69
CA LEU A 7 0.42 -45.18 38.47
C LEU A 7 0.55 -43.97 37.54
N THR A 8 0.47 -42.75 38.07
CA THR A 8 0.59 -41.53 37.25
C THR A 8 1.97 -41.37 36.63
N THR A 9 3.05 -41.71 37.36
CA THR A 9 4.41 -41.64 36.82
C THR A 9 4.63 -42.72 35.76
N ALA A 10 4.12 -43.93 35.97
CA ALA A 10 4.17 -44.99 34.97
C ALA A 10 3.39 -44.65 33.69
N THR A 11 2.22 -44.03 33.80
CA THR A 11 1.46 -43.57 32.62
C THR A 11 2.17 -42.44 31.90
N ALA A 12 2.75 -41.48 32.64
CA ALA A 12 3.46 -40.35 32.04
C ALA A 12 4.71 -40.80 31.27
N THR A 13 5.48 -41.75 31.81
CA THR A 13 6.66 -42.30 31.12
C THR A 13 6.27 -43.12 29.89
N ALA A 14 5.18 -43.88 29.95
CA ALA A 14 4.67 -44.62 28.79
C ALA A 14 4.22 -43.70 27.66
N VAL A 15 3.49 -42.63 27.97
CA VAL A 15 3.08 -41.62 26.98
C VAL A 15 4.28 -40.88 26.41
N GLY A 16 5.24 -40.48 27.25
CA GLY A 16 6.48 -39.84 26.81
C GLY A 16 7.29 -40.73 25.87
N ALA A 17 7.43 -42.02 26.19
CA ALA A 17 8.12 -42.99 25.33
C ALA A 17 7.39 -43.19 23.99
N ALA A 18 6.06 -43.24 23.99
CA ALA A 18 5.27 -43.34 22.77
C ALA A 18 5.44 -42.10 21.87
N ALA A 19 5.42 -40.89 22.45
CA ALA A 19 5.65 -39.64 21.72
C ALA A 19 7.07 -39.55 21.13
N LEU A 20 8.08 -40.00 21.87
CA LEU A 20 9.45 -40.08 21.34
C LEU A 20 9.56 -41.09 20.20
N TYR A 21 8.86 -42.22 20.29
CA TYR A 21 8.86 -43.21 19.22
C TYR A 21 8.18 -42.70 17.94
N THR A 22 7.05 -42.01 18.05
CA THR A 22 6.34 -41.43 16.88
C THR A 22 7.15 -40.31 16.24
N THR A 23 7.74 -39.41 17.03
CA THR A 23 8.60 -38.34 16.50
C THR A 23 9.86 -38.89 15.82
N HIS A 24 10.48 -39.94 16.38
CA HIS A 24 11.59 -40.62 15.74
C HIS A 24 11.17 -41.32 14.44
N GLY A 25 9.98 -41.93 14.41
CA GLY A 25 9.37 -42.49 13.21
C GLY A 25 9.15 -41.46 12.10
N LEU A 26 8.55 -40.31 12.45
CA LEU A 26 8.34 -39.18 11.53
C LEU A 26 9.66 -38.61 11.01
N ARG A 27 10.67 -38.44 11.86
CA ARG A 27 12.00 -37.97 11.45
C ARG A 27 12.61 -38.90 10.41
N ARG A 28 12.47 -40.23 10.60
CA ARG A 28 12.93 -41.24 9.64
C ARG A 28 12.17 -41.15 8.31
N GLN A 29 10.85 -40.97 8.35
CA GLN A 29 10.03 -40.79 7.15
C GLN A 29 10.40 -39.51 6.37
N ILE A 30 10.61 -38.38 7.07
CA ILE A 30 11.05 -37.13 6.45
C ILE A 30 12.42 -37.30 5.79
N THR A 31 13.37 -37.96 6.47
CA THR A 31 14.68 -38.23 5.87
C THR A 31 14.57 -39.12 4.63
N ALA A 32 13.70 -40.13 4.64
CA ALA A 32 13.45 -41.00 3.49
C ALA A 32 12.83 -40.23 2.31
N LEU A 33 11.81 -39.41 2.57
CA LEU A 33 11.18 -38.56 1.55
C LEU A 33 12.16 -37.55 0.95
N ARG A 34 13.05 -36.95 1.75
CA ARG A 34 14.10 -36.05 1.26
C ARG A 34 15.09 -36.77 0.34
N THR A 35 15.49 -38.00 0.68
CA THR A 35 16.35 -38.81 -0.20
C THR A 35 15.63 -39.21 -1.49
N ASP A 36 14.36 -39.57 -1.43
CA ASP A 36 13.56 -39.93 -2.62
C ASP A 36 13.38 -38.71 -3.54
N LEU A 37 13.07 -37.54 -2.97
CA LEU A 37 12.94 -36.29 -3.71
C LEU A 37 14.28 -35.89 -4.36
N ALA A 38 15.40 -36.00 -3.64
CA ALA A 38 16.73 -35.75 -4.20
C ALA A 38 17.07 -36.73 -5.33
N ALA A 39 16.69 -38.01 -5.20
CA ALA A 39 16.87 -39.01 -6.25
C ALA A 39 16.01 -38.72 -7.48
N VAL A 40 14.75 -38.29 -7.30
CA VAL A 40 13.86 -37.87 -8.40
C VAL A 40 14.40 -36.62 -9.10
N LEU A 41 14.86 -35.60 -8.37
CA LEU A 41 15.48 -34.41 -8.95
C LEU A 41 16.77 -34.73 -9.70
N GLY A 42 17.60 -35.64 -9.15
CA GLY A 42 18.83 -36.11 -9.79
C GLY A 42 18.56 -36.92 -11.06
N ALA A 43 17.56 -37.81 -11.04
CA ALA A 43 17.16 -38.63 -12.18
C ALA A 43 16.43 -37.82 -13.26
N ALA A 44 15.69 -36.77 -12.88
CA ALA A 44 15.01 -35.88 -13.80
C ALA A 44 15.99 -34.98 -14.59
N GLY A 45 17.27 -34.88 -14.21
CA GLY A 45 18.33 -34.20 -14.96
C GLY A 45 18.08 -32.71 -15.27
N ARG A 46 16.99 -32.15 -14.77
CA ARG A 46 16.50 -30.81 -15.09
C ARG A 46 15.76 -30.31 -13.84
N ALA A 47 16.43 -29.48 -13.05
CA ALA A 47 15.70 -28.57 -12.18
C ALA A 47 14.65 -27.82 -13.03
N PRO A 48 13.45 -27.50 -12.51
CA PRO A 48 12.50 -26.66 -13.24
C PRO A 48 13.17 -25.31 -13.51
N THR A 49 13.76 -25.18 -14.69
CA THR A 49 14.39 -23.93 -15.12
C THR A 49 13.27 -23.03 -15.55
N VAL A 50 12.98 -22.01 -14.74
CA VAL A 50 12.12 -20.90 -15.15
C VAL A 50 12.63 -20.42 -16.51
N PRO A 51 11.78 -20.34 -17.55
CA PRO A 51 12.18 -19.80 -18.84
C PRO A 51 12.81 -18.43 -18.59
N HIS A 52 14.05 -18.25 -19.03
CA HIS A 52 14.69 -16.94 -18.94
C HIS A 52 13.80 -15.91 -19.63
N ALA A 53 13.67 -14.73 -19.01
CA ALA A 53 13.02 -13.59 -19.65
C ALA A 53 13.65 -13.42 -21.03
N ARG A 54 12.82 -13.38 -22.08
CA ARG A 54 13.30 -13.05 -23.43
C ARG A 54 14.05 -11.73 -23.29
N SER A 55 15.35 -11.74 -23.54
CA SER A 55 16.13 -10.52 -23.62
C SER A 55 15.55 -9.72 -24.78
N ALA A 56 14.74 -8.71 -24.49
CA ALA A 56 14.37 -7.73 -25.48
C ALA A 56 15.69 -7.12 -26.00
N ASP A 57 15.85 -7.05 -27.32
CA ASP A 57 16.99 -6.35 -27.90
C ASP A 57 17.10 -4.96 -27.28
N ALA A 58 18.31 -4.57 -26.88
CA ALA A 58 18.54 -3.31 -26.19
C ALA A 58 17.99 -2.10 -26.98
N THR A 59 17.99 -2.20 -28.32
CA THR A 59 17.40 -1.22 -29.24
C THR A 59 15.88 -1.11 -29.10
N MET A 60 15.16 -2.23 -29.02
CA MET A 60 13.72 -2.25 -28.80
C MET A 60 13.34 -1.63 -27.45
N ALA A 61 14.14 -1.88 -26.41
CA ALA A 61 13.91 -1.28 -25.10
C ALA A 61 14.16 0.25 -25.10
N GLU A 62 15.12 0.73 -25.90
CA GLU A 62 15.37 2.17 -26.10
C GLU A 62 14.25 2.83 -26.89
N GLU A 63 13.76 2.18 -27.96
CA GLU A 63 12.61 2.65 -28.76
C GLU A 63 11.34 2.79 -27.92
N ILE A 64 11.03 1.79 -27.08
CA ILE A 64 9.89 1.85 -26.16
C ILE A 64 10.04 3.00 -25.17
N ARG A 65 11.24 3.19 -24.58
CA ARG A 65 11.46 4.29 -23.63
C ARG A 65 11.27 5.65 -24.32
N ALA A 66 11.82 5.83 -25.52
CA ALA A 66 11.66 7.06 -26.28
C ALA A 66 10.18 7.35 -26.59
N ALA A 67 9.45 6.36 -27.11
CA ALA A 67 8.03 6.49 -27.43
C ALA A 67 7.18 6.82 -26.19
N VAL A 68 7.46 6.20 -25.05
CA VAL A 68 6.76 6.50 -23.79
C VAL A 68 7.07 7.92 -23.29
N THR A 69 8.33 8.36 -23.39
CA THR A 69 8.68 9.73 -22.98
C THR A 69 8.04 10.79 -23.86
N GLU A 70 7.91 10.53 -25.16
CA GLU A 70 7.21 11.41 -26.11
C GLU A 70 5.71 11.47 -25.79
N ALA A 71 5.06 10.32 -25.63
CA ALA A 71 3.63 10.26 -25.30
C ALA A 71 3.29 10.95 -23.97
N LEU A 72 4.14 10.78 -22.94
CA LEU A 72 3.94 11.46 -21.66
C LEU A 72 4.18 12.98 -21.75
N ALA A 73 5.08 13.43 -22.62
CA ALA A 73 5.30 14.86 -22.85
C ALA A 73 4.09 15.50 -23.55
N GLU A 74 3.53 14.82 -24.56
CA GLU A 74 2.30 15.27 -25.25
C GLU A 74 1.10 15.33 -24.30
N GLU A 75 0.91 14.33 -23.44
CA GLU A 75 -0.18 14.31 -22.45
C GLU A 75 -0.04 15.47 -21.45
N ARG A 76 1.17 15.67 -20.91
CA ARG A 76 1.45 16.78 -19.99
C ARG A 76 1.21 18.14 -20.64
N GLU A 77 1.56 18.31 -21.92
CA GLU A 77 1.29 19.55 -22.64
C GLU A 77 -0.22 19.80 -22.81
N ARG A 78 -1.00 18.75 -23.06
CA ARG A 78 -2.47 18.84 -23.11
C ARG A 78 -3.05 19.26 -21.75
N GLU A 79 -2.64 18.63 -20.66
CA GLU A 79 -3.07 19.01 -19.31
C GLU A 79 -2.70 20.46 -18.97
N LEU A 80 -1.49 20.91 -19.32
CA LEU A 80 -1.07 22.30 -19.11
C LEU A 80 -1.83 23.28 -20.00
N ALA A 81 -2.25 22.89 -21.20
CA ALA A 81 -3.10 23.71 -22.06
C ALA A 81 -4.51 23.84 -21.48
N GLU A 82 -5.09 22.76 -20.97
CA GLU A 82 -6.38 22.77 -20.29
C GLU A 82 -6.35 23.62 -19.02
N ALA A 83 -5.30 23.47 -18.20
CA ALA A 83 -5.11 24.31 -17.02
C ALA A 83 -4.99 25.79 -17.39
N ARG A 84 -4.21 26.14 -18.42
CA ARG A 84 -4.10 27.52 -18.92
C ARG A 84 -5.45 28.06 -19.41
N ALA A 85 -6.21 27.24 -20.13
CA ALA A 85 -7.54 27.62 -20.61
C ALA A 85 -8.53 27.84 -19.46
N PHE A 86 -8.50 26.97 -18.44
CA PHE A 86 -9.32 27.09 -17.24
C PHE A 86 -9.02 28.41 -16.50
N TRP A 87 -7.74 28.70 -16.24
CA TRP A 87 -7.34 29.93 -15.57
C TRP A 87 -7.66 31.18 -16.38
N ALA A 88 -7.44 31.15 -17.70
CA ALA A 88 -7.83 32.26 -18.58
C ALA A 88 -9.35 32.51 -18.58
N ALA A 89 -10.16 31.45 -18.55
CA ALA A 89 -11.62 31.57 -18.45
C ALA A 89 -12.07 32.12 -17.09
N GLN A 90 -11.39 31.73 -16.00
CA GLN A 90 -11.64 32.28 -14.68
C GLN A 90 -11.26 33.76 -14.60
N GLU A 91 -10.09 34.15 -15.10
CA GLU A 91 -9.67 35.56 -15.15
C GLU A 91 -10.62 36.41 -16.00
N ALA A 92 -11.15 35.87 -17.09
CA ALA A 92 -12.17 36.55 -17.90
C ALA A 92 -13.49 36.75 -17.13
N ARG A 93 -13.92 35.77 -16.32
CA ARG A 93 -15.09 35.89 -15.44
C ARG A 93 -14.86 36.92 -14.34
N ASP A 94 -13.73 36.85 -13.65
CA ASP A 94 -13.36 37.81 -12.59
C ASP A 94 -13.26 39.23 -13.15
N ALA A 95 -12.75 39.41 -14.38
CA ALA A 95 -12.72 40.70 -15.06
C ALA A 95 -14.14 41.22 -15.43
N SER A 96 -15.07 40.33 -15.78
CA SER A 96 -16.46 40.69 -16.06
C SER A 96 -17.29 40.98 -14.80
N ASP A 97 -17.03 40.26 -13.71
CA ASP A 97 -17.69 40.43 -12.41
C ASP A 97 -17.05 41.55 -11.56
N SER A 98 -15.92 42.10 -12.01
CA SER A 98 -15.29 43.25 -11.38
C SER A 98 -16.22 44.48 -11.44
N PRO A 99 -16.56 45.11 -10.30
CA PRO A 99 -17.52 46.22 -10.25
C PRO A 99 -17.06 47.47 -11.02
N ALA A 100 -15.80 47.52 -11.45
CA ALA A 100 -15.28 48.55 -12.35
C ALA A 100 -15.77 48.41 -13.81
N SER A 101 -16.19 47.21 -14.24
CA SER A 101 -16.65 46.92 -15.61
C SER A 101 -18.15 47.22 -15.79
N LEU A 102 -18.95 47.06 -14.73
CA LEU A 102 -20.38 47.40 -14.71
C LEU A 102 -20.66 48.92 -14.60
N LEU A 103 -19.65 49.74 -14.31
CA LEU A 103 -19.73 51.21 -14.35
C LEU A 103 -19.38 51.76 -15.76
N GLY A 104 -19.94 51.12 -16.79
CA GLY A 104 -19.62 51.41 -18.18
C GLY A 104 -19.76 52.88 -18.57
N GLY A 105 -18.66 53.44 -19.09
CA GLY A 105 -18.71 54.39 -20.20
C GLY A 105 -18.52 55.87 -19.87
N ALA A 106 -17.30 56.38 -20.11
CA ALA A 106 -17.09 57.63 -20.84
C ALA A 106 -15.62 57.78 -21.25
N THR A 107 -15.32 57.49 -22.51
CA THR A 107 -14.18 58.12 -23.18
C THR A 107 -14.57 59.57 -23.51
N GLY A 108 -13.90 60.54 -22.90
CA GLY A 108 -13.97 61.95 -23.28
C GLY A 108 -12.65 62.65 -22.96
N PRO A 109 -12.06 63.40 -23.92
CA PRO A 109 -10.83 64.13 -23.69
C PRO A 109 -11.14 65.39 -22.86
N LEU A 110 -10.13 65.92 -22.16
CA LEU A 110 -10.12 67.10 -21.29
C LEU A 110 -10.29 66.81 -19.79
N GLY A 111 -9.14 66.79 -19.13
CA GLY A 111 -8.88 67.68 -17.99
C GLY A 111 -9.66 67.44 -16.69
N GLY A 112 -8.93 66.91 -15.71
CA GLY A 112 -8.92 67.54 -14.38
C GLY A 112 -9.55 66.77 -13.23
N VAL A 113 -8.70 66.59 -12.21
CA VAL A 113 -9.01 66.57 -10.78
C VAL A 113 -9.51 65.25 -10.19
N GLY A 114 -8.79 64.78 -9.17
CA GLY A 114 -9.40 64.04 -8.05
C GLY A 114 -8.84 62.64 -7.84
N ASP A 115 -7.77 62.58 -7.08
CA ASP A 115 -7.47 61.48 -6.16
C ASP A 115 -8.72 61.14 -5.32
N ASP A 116 -9.26 59.92 -5.45
CA ASP A 116 -10.10 59.21 -4.47
C ASP A 116 -10.70 57.94 -5.12
N GLY A 117 -9.83 56.96 -5.39
CA GLY A 117 -10.23 55.56 -5.57
C GLY A 117 -9.50 54.73 -4.53
N PRO A 118 -10.16 53.89 -3.72
CA PRO A 118 -9.50 53.18 -2.63
C PRO A 118 -8.48 52.20 -3.22
N TYR A 119 -7.20 52.59 -3.20
CA TYR A 119 -6.10 51.66 -3.37
C TYR A 119 -6.22 50.60 -2.28
N PHE A 120 -6.57 49.38 -2.67
CA PHE A 120 -6.63 48.25 -1.76
C PHE A 120 -5.20 47.86 -1.38
N VAL A 121 -4.71 48.41 -0.27
CA VAL A 121 -3.49 47.95 0.39
C VAL A 121 -3.92 46.83 1.34
N PRO A 122 -3.45 45.58 1.17
CA PRO A 122 -3.75 44.50 2.12
C PRO A 122 -3.35 44.94 3.53
N ARG A 123 -4.33 45.01 4.44
CA ARG A 123 -4.06 45.32 5.85
C ARG A 123 -3.21 44.18 6.42
N GLN A 124 -2.18 44.52 7.19
CA GLN A 124 -1.45 43.55 8.00
C GLN A 124 -2.44 42.75 8.83
N SER A 125 -2.33 41.43 8.78
CA SER A 125 -3.19 40.51 9.51
C SER A 125 -2.96 40.69 11.02
N ASP A 126 -3.93 41.28 11.72
CA ASP A 126 -3.94 41.30 13.18
C ASP A 126 -4.31 39.90 13.69
N PHE A 127 -3.39 39.26 14.43
CA PHE A 127 -3.54 37.92 15.00
C PHE A 127 -4.47 37.87 16.24
N ALA A 128 -5.27 38.91 16.49
CA ALA A 128 -6.11 39.08 17.68
C ALA A 128 -7.33 38.13 17.77
N GLY A 129 -7.41 37.09 16.94
CA GLY A 129 -8.49 36.10 16.92
C GLY A 129 -8.07 34.67 17.29
N LEU A 130 -6.79 34.44 17.59
CA LEU A 130 -6.28 33.10 17.93
C LEU A 130 -6.47 32.70 19.40
N GLU A 131 -6.89 33.62 20.27
CA GLU A 131 -7.12 33.35 21.70
C GLU A 131 -8.46 32.62 21.98
N ALA A 132 -9.30 32.41 20.96
CA ALA A 132 -10.55 31.64 21.08
C ALA A 132 -10.39 30.15 20.76
N LEU A 133 -9.20 29.71 20.35
CA LEU A 133 -8.87 28.29 20.20
C LEU A 133 -8.16 27.82 21.48
N ASP A 134 -8.94 27.73 22.55
CA ASP A 134 -8.51 27.09 23.79
C ASP A 134 -8.29 25.59 23.51
N LEU A 135 -7.03 25.18 23.51
CA LEU A 135 -6.54 23.87 23.05
C LEU A 135 -6.60 22.79 24.14
N ASP A 136 -7.38 23.03 25.21
CA ASP A 136 -7.50 22.20 26.41
C ASP A 136 -8.95 21.67 26.66
N ALA A 137 -9.83 21.71 25.65
CA ALA A 137 -11.14 21.06 25.76
C ALA A 137 -11.02 19.52 25.60
N GLU A 138 -11.06 18.86 26.75
CA GLU A 138 -11.17 17.43 27.01
C GLU A 138 -12.02 16.67 25.97
N TYR A 139 -11.44 15.61 25.40
CA TYR A 139 -12.11 14.67 24.50
C TYR A 139 -13.18 13.89 25.26
N ASP A 140 -14.43 14.34 25.19
CA ASP A 140 -15.56 13.49 25.54
C ASP A 140 -15.89 12.59 24.34
N THR A 141 -15.77 11.29 24.60
CA THR A 141 -16.05 10.20 23.68
C THR A 141 -17.51 9.77 23.85
N ASP A 142 -18.26 9.65 22.74
CA ASP A 142 -19.22 8.60 22.34
C ASP A 142 -20.43 9.18 21.53
N PRO A 143 -21.25 8.39 20.81
CA PRO A 143 -21.03 7.92 19.43
C PRO A 143 -22.06 8.46 18.42
N LEU A 144 -21.71 8.34 17.13
CA LEU A 144 -22.56 8.27 15.93
C LEU A 144 -24.07 8.52 16.12
N GLY A 145 -24.51 9.74 15.83
CA GLY A 145 -25.92 10.13 15.68
C GLY A 145 -26.21 10.72 14.30
N ASP A 146 -26.74 9.89 13.41
CA ASP A 146 -27.77 10.19 12.40
C ASP A 146 -27.74 11.57 11.70
N PHE A 147 -27.02 11.66 10.56
CA PHE A 147 -27.24 12.70 9.55
C PHE A 147 -28.19 12.16 8.46
N THR A 148 -29.43 11.85 8.82
CA THR A 148 -30.53 11.75 7.86
C THR A 148 -31.45 12.97 8.02
N GLY A 149 -31.29 13.95 7.12
CA GLY A 149 -32.23 15.08 7.05
C GLY A 149 -31.58 16.44 6.81
N ALA A 150 -31.05 16.66 5.62
CA ALA A 150 -30.92 18.00 5.07
C ALA A 150 -31.33 17.95 3.60
N GLU A 151 -32.55 18.44 3.34
CA GLU A 151 -33.11 18.61 1.99
C GLU A 151 -32.20 19.53 1.16
N LEU A 152 -31.76 19.03 0.01
CA LEU A 152 -31.15 19.84 -1.04
C LEU A 152 -32.26 20.65 -1.75
N PRO A 153 -32.10 21.96 -1.98
CA PRO A 153 -33.09 22.73 -2.72
C PRO A 153 -33.09 22.37 -4.21
N ASP A 154 -34.29 22.11 -4.73
CA ASP A 154 -34.60 21.82 -6.13
C ASP A 154 -34.02 22.88 -7.10
N LEU A 155 -33.15 22.43 -8.02
CA LEU A 155 -32.75 23.18 -9.22
C LEU A 155 -33.48 22.60 -10.45
N PRO A 156 -34.56 23.23 -10.95
CA PRO A 156 -35.28 22.73 -12.11
C PRO A 156 -34.62 23.22 -13.40
N GLY A 157 -34.18 22.32 -14.29
CA GLY A 157 -33.84 22.73 -15.66
C GLY A 157 -32.86 21.91 -16.51
N LEU A 158 -32.63 20.62 -16.27
CA LEU A 158 -31.78 19.84 -17.19
C LEU A 158 -32.16 18.35 -17.34
N LEU A 159 -33.45 18.02 -17.31
CA LEU A 159 -33.94 16.65 -17.58
C LEU A 159 -35.11 16.67 -18.58
N GLY A 160 -34.85 17.15 -19.79
CA GLY A 160 -35.86 17.19 -20.86
C GLY A 160 -35.29 17.18 -22.27
N GLY A 161 -34.10 16.61 -22.47
CA GLY A 161 -33.52 16.37 -23.79
C GLY A 161 -33.65 14.90 -24.14
N GLU A 162 -34.57 14.58 -25.03
CA GLU A 162 -34.71 13.26 -25.65
C GLU A 162 -33.38 12.87 -26.31
N PHE A 163 -32.67 11.89 -25.75
CA PHE A 163 -31.52 11.30 -26.40
C PHE A 163 -32.02 10.45 -27.59
N PRO A 164 -31.60 10.73 -28.83
CA PRO A 164 -31.88 9.82 -29.93
C PRO A 164 -31.05 8.55 -29.77
N GLU A 165 -31.75 7.42 -29.67
CA GLU A 165 -31.22 6.06 -29.82
C GLU A 165 -30.56 5.85 -31.21
N PRO A 166 -29.65 4.85 -31.34
CA PRO A 166 -28.38 5.00 -32.02
C PRO A 166 -28.46 4.73 -33.53
N ALA A 167 -27.95 5.65 -34.34
CA ALA A 167 -27.75 5.43 -35.76
C ALA A 167 -26.32 4.94 -36.03
N GLY A 168 -26.19 3.63 -36.30
CA GLY A 168 -25.14 3.10 -37.17
C GLY A 168 -23.77 2.84 -36.54
N ALA A 169 -23.70 1.98 -35.53
CA ALA A 169 -22.50 1.17 -35.34
C ALA A 169 -22.52 0.07 -36.43
N GLY A 170 -21.78 0.30 -37.51
CA GLY A 170 -21.56 -0.72 -38.53
C GLY A 170 -21.00 -1.99 -37.89
N ASP A 171 -21.46 -3.14 -38.39
CA ASP A 171 -21.02 -4.50 -38.06
C ASP A 171 -19.57 -4.54 -37.56
N CYS A 172 -19.41 -4.57 -36.24
CA CYS A 172 -18.18 -5.10 -35.66
C CYS A 172 -18.20 -6.61 -35.94
N PRO A 173 -17.11 -7.19 -36.46
CA PRO A 173 -17.06 -8.63 -36.67
C PRO A 173 -17.31 -9.29 -35.32
N GLU A 174 -18.30 -10.18 -35.29
CA GLU A 174 -18.60 -11.10 -34.20
C GLU A 174 -17.27 -11.68 -33.71
N TYR A 175 -16.77 -11.16 -32.57
CA TYR A 175 -15.57 -11.70 -31.96
C TYR A 175 -15.88 -13.15 -31.64
N ALA A 176 -15.02 -14.07 -32.10
CA ALA A 176 -15.10 -15.46 -31.73
C ALA A 176 -15.30 -15.55 -30.20
N GLU A 177 -16.33 -16.28 -29.76
CA GLU A 177 -16.65 -16.43 -28.33
C GLU A 177 -15.35 -16.61 -27.53
N ASP A 178 -15.05 -15.65 -26.66
CA ASP A 178 -13.81 -15.66 -25.89
C ASP A 178 -13.70 -17.00 -25.17
N SER A 179 -12.55 -17.66 -25.29
CA SER A 179 -12.31 -18.93 -24.60
C SER A 179 -12.65 -18.80 -23.11
N PRO A 180 -13.23 -19.84 -22.48
CA PRO A 180 -13.75 -19.78 -21.11
C PRO A 180 -12.68 -19.36 -20.09
N GLU A 181 -11.41 -19.68 -20.34
CA GLU A 181 -10.28 -19.22 -19.52
C GLU A 181 -10.03 -17.71 -19.61
N LEU A 182 -10.22 -17.12 -20.79
CA LEU A 182 -10.02 -15.68 -21.02
C LEU A 182 -11.18 -14.88 -20.42
N ALA A 183 -12.41 -15.39 -20.53
CA ALA A 183 -13.57 -14.86 -19.83
C ALA A 183 -13.41 -14.97 -18.30
N ALA A 184 -12.90 -16.09 -17.78
CA ALA A 184 -12.60 -16.26 -16.36
C ALA A 184 -11.47 -15.33 -15.88
N ALA A 185 -10.44 -15.10 -16.70
CA ALA A 185 -9.36 -14.15 -16.39
C ALA A 185 -9.86 -12.70 -16.32
N ARG A 186 -10.76 -12.29 -17.23
CA ARG A 186 -11.39 -10.96 -17.18
C ARG A 186 -12.28 -10.79 -15.96
N ARG A 187 -13.04 -11.82 -15.56
CA ARG A 187 -13.84 -11.82 -14.31
C ARG A 187 -12.98 -11.68 -13.05
N ARG A 188 -11.69 -11.98 -13.11
CA ARG A 188 -10.73 -11.81 -12.01
C ARG A 188 -10.09 -10.41 -11.99
N HIS A 189 -10.36 -9.55 -12.97
CA HIS A 189 -9.82 -8.20 -13.01
C HIS A 189 -10.67 -7.25 -12.14
N PRO A 190 -10.07 -6.39 -11.31
CA PRO A 190 -10.81 -5.50 -10.39
C PRO A 190 -11.82 -4.56 -11.05
N SER A 191 -11.65 -4.26 -12.34
CA SER A 191 -12.58 -3.42 -13.11
C SER A 191 -13.77 -4.19 -13.69
N HIS A 192 -13.86 -5.50 -13.49
CA HIS A 192 -14.97 -6.32 -13.99
C HIS A 192 -16.16 -6.24 -13.03
N PRO A 193 -17.40 -6.07 -13.50
CA PRO A 193 -18.58 -5.92 -12.64
C PRO A 193 -18.83 -7.11 -11.72
N ASP A 194 -18.50 -8.33 -12.18
CA ASP A 194 -18.61 -9.55 -11.38
C ASP A 194 -17.38 -9.82 -10.47
N PHE A 195 -16.43 -8.89 -10.37
CA PHE A 195 -15.27 -9.05 -9.49
C PHE A 195 -15.72 -8.93 -8.03
N VAL A 196 -15.71 -10.07 -7.33
CA VAL A 196 -15.85 -10.09 -5.88
C VAL A 196 -14.45 -10.22 -5.29
N PRO A 197 -13.94 -9.21 -4.57
CA PRO A 197 -12.67 -9.34 -3.87
C PRO A 197 -12.71 -10.58 -2.97
N VAL A 198 -11.71 -11.45 -3.10
CA VAL A 198 -11.56 -12.57 -2.16
C VAL A 198 -11.31 -11.95 -0.80
N GLN A 199 -12.32 -11.96 0.07
CA GLN A 199 -12.17 -11.54 1.45
C GLN A 199 -11.39 -12.63 2.19
N THR A 200 -10.06 -12.56 2.11
CA THR A 200 -9.23 -13.21 3.13
C THR A 200 -9.52 -12.52 4.46
N PRO A 201 -9.79 -13.27 5.54
CA PRO A 201 -10.09 -12.67 6.83
C PRO A 201 -8.85 -11.91 7.34
N VAL A 202 -8.81 -10.60 7.11
CA VAL A 202 -7.70 -9.71 7.50
C VAL A 202 -7.38 -9.81 9.00
N VAL A 203 -8.38 -10.11 9.82
CA VAL A 203 -8.24 -10.30 11.27
C VAL A 203 -7.34 -11.50 11.60
N THR A 204 -7.44 -12.61 10.86
CA THR A 204 -6.58 -13.78 11.12
C THR A 204 -5.14 -13.54 10.71
N ASP A 205 -4.89 -12.68 9.71
CA ASP A 205 -3.54 -12.36 9.26
C ASP A 205 -2.82 -11.44 10.27
N HIS A 206 -3.54 -10.52 10.92
CA HIS A 206 -2.98 -9.66 11.96
C HIS A 206 -2.57 -10.47 13.19
N GLU A 207 -3.48 -11.29 13.74
CA GLU A 207 -3.20 -12.14 14.90
C GLU A 207 -2.05 -13.11 14.62
N ARG A 208 -2.03 -13.71 13.42
CA ARG A 208 -0.93 -14.58 12.99
C ARG A 208 0.40 -13.83 12.89
N THR A 209 0.38 -12.61 12.36
CA THR A 209 1.59 -11.77 12.27
C THR A 209 2.11 -11.41 13.65
N VAL A 210 1.24 -11.00 14.57
CA VAL A 210 1.62 -10.67 15.95
C VAL A 210 2.22 -11.88 16.65
N ALA A 211 1.55 -13.03 16.61
CA ALA A 211 2.08 -14.28 17.19
C ALA A 211 3.45 -14.64 16.60
N ARG A 212 3.63 -14.44 15.29
CA ARG A 212 4.91 -14.75 14.65
C ARG A 212 6.03 -13.78 15.05
N LEU A 213 5.73 -12.49 15.20
CA LEU A 213 6.68 -11.49 15.71
C LEU A 213 7.09 -11.81 17.16
N GLU A 214 6.16 -12.23 18.00
CA GLU A 214 6.45 -12.67 19.37
C GLU A 214 7.34 -13.92 19.39
N GLU A 215 7.07 -14.91 18.54
CA GLU A 215 7.91 -16.11 18.40
C GLU A 215 9.33 -15.77 17.94
N LEU A 216 9.48 -14.91 16.93
CA LEU A 216 10.79 -14.44 16.46
C LEU A 216 11.57 -13.71 17.55
N ALA A 217 10.88 -12.86 18.32
CA ALA A 217 11.50 -12.11 19.42
C ALA A 217 11.90 -13.01 20.58
N ALA A 218 11.05 -13.97 20.96
CA ALA A 218 11.32 -14.93 22.03
C ALA A 218 12.48 -15.88 21.66
N ALA A 219 12.52 -16.33 20.41
CA ALA A 219 13.59 -17.19 19.91
C ALA A 219 14.89 -16.43 19.63
N ARG A 220 14.83 -15.08 19.55
CA ARG A 220 15.93 -14.22 19.09
C ARG A 220 16.51 -14.71 17.76
N THR A 221 15.63 -15.10 16.84
CA THR A 221 16.04 -15.62 15.54
C THR A 221 16.86 -14.55 14.82
N ALA A 222 18.05 -14.93 14.37
CA ALA A 222 18.94 -14.01 13.68
C ALA A 222 18.38 -13.65 12.30
N LEU A 223 18.56 -12.40 11.94
CA LEU A 223 18.29 -11.87 10.62
C LEU A 223 19.43 -12.26 9.69
N THR A 224 19.09 -12.62 8.46
CA THR A 224 20.03 -13.12 7.44
C THR A 224 20.10 -12.24 6.20
N ASP A 225 19.01 -11.57 5.85
CA ASP A 225 18.94 -10.71 4.66
C ASP A 225 17.93 -9.57 4.87
N VAL A 226 18.23 -8.40 4.31
CA VAL A 226 17.34 -7.24 4.28
C VAL A 226 17.37 -6.64 2.89
N ARG A 227 16.20 -6.51 2.28
CA ARG A 227 16.01 -5.97 0.93
C ARG A 227 15.09 -4.76 1.01
N PRO A 228 15.66 -3.55 1.09
CA PRO A 228 14.88 -2.33 1.06
C PRO A 228 14.17 -2.18 -0.30
N GLY A 229 12.91 -1.78 -0.28
CA GLY A 229 12.12 -1.53 -1.47
C GLY A 229 12.53 -0.25 -2.18
N PRO A 230 12.30 -0.14 -3.51
CA PRO A 230 12.43 1.14 -4.19
C PRO A 230 11.48 2.15 -3.54
N LEU A 231 12.02 3.34 -3.23
CA LEU A 231 11.28 4.44 -2.60
C LEU A 231 10.67 4.12 -1.22
N GLY A 232 11.15 3.08 -0.51
CA GLY A 232 10.61 2.72 0.82
C GLY A 232 9.18 2.16 0.77
N THR A 233 8.77 1.59 -0.35
CA THR A 233 7.40 1.07 -0.51
C THR A 233 7.20 -0.30 0.13
N LEU A 234 8.19 -1.19 0.00
CA LEU A 234 8.13 -2.55 0.53
C LEU A 234 9.52 -3.03 0.91
N ASP A 235 9.78 -3.17 2.20
CA ASP A 235 11.02 -3.75 2.70
C ASP A 235 10.80 -5.22 3.06
N VAL A 236 11.75 -6.09 2.70
CA VAL A 236 11.70 -7.54 2.96
C VAL A 236 12.86 -7.94 3.86
N TYR A 237 12.54 -8.58 4.99
CA TYR A 237 13.49 -9.05 6.00
C TYR A 237 13.42 -10.57 6.08
N VAL A 238 14.56 -11.26 6.03
CA VAL A 238 14.62 -12.73 6.04
C VAL A 238 15.36 -13.19 7.29
N PHE A 239 14.74 -14.08 8.05
CA PHE A 239 15.29 -14.69 9.26
C PHE A 239 15.90 -16.07 8.99
N GLU A 240 16.77 -16.53 9.88
CA GLU A 240 17.46 -17.82 9.78
C GLU A 240 16.50 -19.02 9.72
N ASP A 241 15.35 -18.92 10.38
CA ASP A 241 14.32 -19.95 10.38
C ASP A 241 13.50 -20.00 9.07
N GLY A 242 13.82 -19.14 8.10
CA GLY A 242 13.13 -18.99 6.83
C GLY A 242 11.97 -18.00 6.85
N THR A 243 11.65 -17.41 8.01
CA THR A 243 10.58 -16.41 8.10
C THR A 243 10.94 -15.18 7.30
N THR A 244 9.94 -14.63 6.61
CA THR A 244 10.02 -13.38 5.89
C THR A 244 9.07 -12.37 6.51
N LEU A 245 9.56 -11.15 6.78
CA LEU A 245 8.73 -10.01 7.13
C LEU A 245 8.69 -9.04 5.95
N CYS A 246 7.49 -8.77 5.47
CA CYS A 246 7.22 -7.74 4.47
C CYS A 246 6.65 -6.51 5.19
N MET A 247 7.28 -5.35 5.03
CA MET A 247 6.92 -4.11 5.71
C MET A 247 6.56 -3.01 4.71
N THR A 248 5.45 -2.30 4.94
CA THR A 248 4.93 -1.24 4.05
C THR A 248 4.26 -0.11 4.85
N PRO A 249 4.59 1.17 4.61
CA PRO A 249 5.79 1.65 3.95
C PRO A 249 7.02 1.31 4.81
N GLY A 250 8.12 1.01 4.14
CA GLY A 250 9.41 0.73 4.75
C GLY A 250 10.22 2.00 5.00
N HIS A 251 10.95 2.06 6.12
CA HIS A 251 11.84 3.19 6.41
C HIS A 251 13.25 2.88 5.87
N ARG A 252 13.56 3.47 4.71
CA ARG A 252 14.75 3.16 3.92
C ARG A 252 16.05 3.28 4.72
N GLU A 253 16.25 4.35 5.48
CA GLU A 253 17.49 4.57 6.24
C GLU A 253 17.73 3.46 7.26
N THR A 254 16.68 3.03 7.97
CA THR A 254 16.79 1.95 8.97
C THR A 254 16.99 0.59 8.31
N ALA A 255 16.35 0.35 7.15
CA ALA A 255 16.55 -0.87 6.38
C ALA A 255 17.98 -0.96 5.83
N GLU A 256 18.53 0.16 5.32
CA GLU A 256 19.92 0.26 4.86
C GLU A 256 20.92 0.06 6.01
N ARG A 257 20.67 0.65 7.19
CA ARG A 257 21.50 0.42 8.38
C ARG A 257 21.51 -1.04 8.81
N LEU A 258 20.36 -1.70 8.82
CA LEU A 258 20.26 -3.13 9.15
C LEU A 258 20.99 -3.99 8.10
N ALA A 259 20.87 -3.65 6.81
CA ALA A 259 21.57 -4.33 5.73
C ALA A 259 23.10 -4.11 5.79
N GLU A 260 23.57 -2.93 6.20
CA GLU A 260 24.99 -2.67 6.45
C GLU A 260 25.50 -3.50 7.63
N ALA A 261 24.78 -3.51 8.75
CA ALA A 261 25.16 -4.31 9.92
C ALA A 261 25.31 -5.80 9.56
N LEU A 262 24.41 -6.35 8.74
CA LEU A 262 24.53 -7.72 8.22
C LEU A 262 25.79 -7.91 7.35
N ARG A 263 26.13 -6.93 6.50
CA ARG A 263 27.35 -6.97 5.67
C ARG A 263 28.63 -6.87 6.50
N GLU A 264 28.59 -6.16 7.61
CA GLU A 264 29.68 -6.07 8.59
C GLU A 264 29.83 -7.33 9.46
N GLY A 265 28.90 -8.29 9.33
CA GLY A 265 28.91 -9.57 10.05
C GLY A 265 28.21 -9.54 11.40
N ALA A 266 27.44 -8.48 11.70
CA ALA A 266 26.53 -8.50 12.83
C ALA A 266 25.39 -9.50 12.57
N THR A 267 24.77 -9.97 13.65
CA THR A 267 23.61 -10.86 13.61
C THR A 267 22.42 -10.17 14.29
N PRO A 268 21.75 -9.23 13.61
CA PRO A 268 20.61 -8.53 14.19
C PRO A 268 19.49 -9.50 14.50
N PHE A 269 18.73 -9.27 15.56
CA PHE A 269 17.53 -10.06 15.86
C PHE A 269 16.43 -9.15 16.40
N LEU A 270 15.19 -9.60 16.26
CA LEU A 270 14.03 -8.87 16.76
C LEU A 270 14.00 -8.94 18.29
N LEU A 271 13.96 -7.80 18.97
CA LEU A 271 13.77 -7.72 20.42
C LEU A 271 12.30 -7.72 20.80
N GLY A 272 11.45 -7.19 19.92
CA GLY A 272 10.02 -7.13 20.12
C GLY A 272 9.35 -6.29 19.05
N GLY A 273 8.05 -6.50 18.91
CA GLY A 273 7.18 -5.69 18.09
C GLY A 273 5.90 -5.37 18.85
N SER A 274 5.39 -4.16 18.69
CA SER A 274 4.04 -3.79 19.13
C SER A 274 3.24 -3.30 17.94
N GLY A 275 1.94 -3.57 17.94
CA GLY A 275 1.02 -3.11 16.90
C GLY A 275 -0.14 -2.34 17.52
N VAL A 276 -0.53 -1.22 16.91
CA VAL A 276 -1.73 -0.43 17.28
C VAL A 276 -2.44 -0.01 16.01
N SER A 277 -3.73 -0.36 15.88
CA SER A 277 -4.58 0.05 14.76
C SER A 277 -4.00 -0.25 13.37
N GLY A 278 -3.27 -1.37 13.23
CA GLY A 278 -2.66 -1.81 11.98
C GLY A 278 -1.20 -1.38 11.79
N ALA A 279 -0.76 -0.29 12.43
CA ALA A 279 0.64 0.13 12.42
C ALA A 279 1.47 -0.70 13.41
N TYR A 280 2.76 -0.84 13.11
CA TYR A 280 3.73 -1.63 13.87
C TYR A 280 4.97 -0.81 14.23
N ALA A 281 5.44 -0.99 15.46
CA ALA A 281 6.75 -0.55 15.92
C ALA A 281 7.60 -1.78 16.23
N LEU A 282 8.73 -1.94 15.54
CA LEU A 282 9.64 -3.07 15.67
C LEU A 282 11.00 -2.59 16.17
N THR A 283 11.58 -3.33 17.11
CA THR A 283 12.91 -3.04 17.65
C THR A 283 13.85 -4.18 17.31
N PHE A 284 14.92 -3.89 16.58
CA PHE A 284 16.00 -4.81 16.27
C PHE A 284 17.23 -4.47 17.12
N SER A 285 17.86 -5.48 17.71
CA SER A 285 19.21 -5.35 18.24
C SER A 285 20.20 -5.55 17.09
N CYS A 286 21.15 -4.63 16.93
CA CYS A 286 22.27 -4.71 15.99
C CYS A 286 23.60 -4.88 16.75
N GLY A 287 23.65 -5.81 17.71
CA GLY A 287 24.82 -6.04 18.58
C GLY A 287 24.61 -5.55 20.01
N ASP A 288 25.69 -5.48 20.79
CA ASP A 288 25.63 -5.37 22.25
C ASP A 288 25.03 -4.05 22.77
N GLU A 289 25.12 -2.94 22.02
CA GLU A 289 24.63 -1.63 22.47
C GLU A 289 23.81 -0.84 21.43
N GLU A 290 23.66 -1.32 20.19
CA GLU A 290 22.93 -0.61 19.14
C GLU A 290 21.55 -1.24 18.90
N ASN A 291 20.51 -0.40 18.95
CA ASN A 291 19.14 -0.81 18.62
C ASN A 291 18.61 0.05 17.47
N VAL A 292 17.96 -0.61 16.51
CA VAL A 292 17.29 0.01 15.38
C VAL A 292 15.78 -0.10 15.56
N TYR A 293 15.10 1.04 15.49
CA TYR A 293 13.66 1.14 15.64
C TYR A 293 13.03 1.39 14.27
N ILE A 294 12.02 0.60 13.92
CA ILE A 294 11.34 0.67 12.63
C ILE A 294 9.84 0.88 12.90
N LEU A 295 9.26 1.85 12.20
CA LEU A 295 7.82 2.07 12.12
C LEU A 295 7.33 1.60 10.74
N ALA A 296 6.24 0.86 10.71
CA ALA A 296 5.61 0.39 9.47
C ALA A 296 4.09 0.42 9.60
N ASP A 297 3.37 0.87 8.56
CA ASP A 297 1.90 0.89 8.57
C ASP A 297 1.31 -0.52 8.45
N ARG A 298 2.08 -1.46 7.91
CA ARG A 298 1.68 -2.85 7.73
C ARG A 298 2.89 -3.75 7.78
N VAL A 299 2.75 -4.85 8.52
CA VAL A 299 3.70 -5.95 8.56
C VAL A 299 2.97 -7.22 8.21
N ILE A 300 3.58 -8.07 7.38
CA ILE A 300 3.11 -9.41 7.08
C ILE A 300 4.26 -10.37 7.37
N ALA A 301 4.02 -11.32 8.27
CA ALA A 301 4.96 -12.39 8.56
C ALA A 301 4.54 -13.68 7.86
N SER A 302 5.42 -14.24 7.03
CA SER A 302 5.21 -15.52 6.35
C SER A 302 6.40 -16.44 6.58
N LEU A 303 6.12 -17.72 6.82
CA LEU A 303 7.09 -18.81 6.87
C LEU A 303 6.98 -19.65 5.58
#